data_AF-A0A352MWL7-F1
#
_entry.id   AF-A0A352MWL7-F1
#
_cell.length_a   1.000
_cell.length_b   1.000
_cell.length_c   1.000
_cell.angle_alpha   90.00
_cell.angle_beta   90.00
_cell.angle_gamma   90.00
#
_symmetry.space_group_name_H-M   'P 1'
#
loop_
_entity.id
_entity.type
_entity.pdbx_description
1 polymer ?
#
loop_
_entity_poly.entity_id
_entity_poly.type
_entity_poly.pdbx_seq_one_letter_code
_entity_poly.pdbx_strand_id
1 'polypeptide(L)'
;MKGIIQVSGKKLTTEFRAKIFLVCKSVCPSCRIIQTSRKFMHICCKELPDIETLKKNLQTHVKLTVSVKTEPFANVIFVQIL
;
A
#
# COMPACT_ATOMS: atom_id res chain seq x y z
N MET A 1 4.05 -17.75 -2.74
CA MET A 1 3.30 -16.87 -3.67
C MET A 1 3.77 -15.44 -3.46
N LYS A 2 3.74 -14.57 -4.49
CA LYS A 2 4.05 -13.14 -4.31
C LYS A 2 2.82 -12.43 -3.74
N GLY A 3 3.02 -11.58 -2.75
CA GLY A 3 1.97 -10.72 -2.19
C GLY A 3 1.74 -9.46 -3.02
N ILE A 4 0.53 -8.93 -2.99
CA ILE A 4 0.17 -7.67 -3.65
C ILE A 4 -0.38 -6.69 -2.61
N ILE A 5 0.09 -5.45 -2.63
CA ILE A 5 -0.51 -4.34 -1.91
C ILE A 5 -1.21 -3.45 -2.95
N GLN A 6 -2.53 -3.39 -2.87
CA GLN A 6 -3.36 -2.53 -3.71
C GLN A 6 -3.77 -1.30 -2.93
N VAL A 7 -3.27 -0.14 -3.33
CA VAL A 7 -3.60 1.15 -2.73
C VAL A 7 -4.62 1.88 -3.60
N SER A 8 -5.70 2.36 -3.00
CA SER A 8 -6.75 3.12 -3.65
C SER A 8 -7.03 4.42 -2.90
N GLY A 9 -7.43 5.47 -3.63
CA GLY A 9 -7.78 6.77 -3.04
C GLY A 9 -8.43 7.71 -4.05
N LYS A 10 -9.03 8.81 -3.56
CA LYS A 10 -9.77 9.78 -4.40
C LYS A 10 -8.89 10.41 -5.49
N LYS A 11 -7.64 10.76 -5.16
CA LYS A 11 -6.63 11.28 -6.08
C LYS A 11 -5.23 10.97 -5.55
N LEU A 12 -4.54 10.00 -6.15
CA LEU A 12 -3.15 9.70 -5.84
C LEU A 12 -2.24 10.56 -6.74
N THR A 13 -1.78 11.72 -6.24
CA THR A 13 -0.80 12.56 -6.95
C THR A 13 0.57 11.88 -7.00
N THR A 14 1.46 12.31 -7.90
CA THR A 14 2.81 11.72 -8.04
C THR A 14 3.59 11.75 -6.74
N GLU A 15 3.58 12.88 -6.03
CA GLU A 15 4.23 13.04 -4.73
C GLU A 15 3.64 12.09 -3.68
N PHE A 16 2.32 11.95 -3.68
CA PHE A 16 1.61 11.09 -2.74
C PHE A 16 1.88 9.60 -2.98
N ARG A 17 1.95 9.19 -4.25
CA ARG A 17 2.37 7.83 -4.65
C ARG A 17 3.80 7.55 -4.21
N ALA A 18 4.72 8.50 -4.38
CA ALA A 18 6.10 8.36 -3.93
C ALA A 18 6.16 8.17 -2.40
N LYS A 19 5.41 8.96 -1.62
CA LYS A 19 5.29 8.81 -0.15
C LYS A 19 4.77 7.43 0.24
N ILE A 20 3.66 6.98 -0.37
CA ILE A 20 3.09 5.65 -0.09
C ILE A 20 4.10 4.54 -0.44
N PHE A 21 4.76 4.65 -1.60
CA PHE A 21 5.75 3.66 -2.01
C PHE A 21 6.95 3.61 -1.07
N LEU A 22 7.44 4.75 -0.59
CA LEU A 22 8.51 4.81 0.41
C LEU A 22 8.12 4.11 1.71
N VAL A 23 6.88 4.33 2.17
CA VAL A 23 6.35 3.62 3.34
C VAL A 23 6.28 2.12 3.06
N CYS A 24 5.68 1.68 1.96
CA CYS A 24 5.61 0.27 1.63
C CYS A 24 7.00 -0.38 1.52
N LYS A 25 7.99 0.34 0.99
CA LYS A 25 9.38 -0.12 0.87
C LYS A 25 10.09 -0.22 2.23
N SER A 26 9.73 0.61 3.22
CA SER A 26 10.31 0.50 4.57
C SER A 26 9.80 -0.73 5.31
N VAL A 27 8.52 -1.09 5.12
CA VAL A 27 7.93 -2.28 5.76
C VAL A 27 8.22 -3.57 4.99
N CYS A 28 8.36 -3.49 3.67
CA CYS A 28 8.75 -4.62 2.86
C CYS A 28 9.79 -4.20 1.79
N PRO A 29 11.09 -4.48 2.04
CA PRO A 29 12.19 -4.05 1.16
C PRO A 29 12.11 -4.60 -0.26
N SER A 30 11.41 -5.72 -0.45
CA SER A 30 11.25 -6.39 -1.74
C SER A 30 10.18 -5.76 -2.64
N CYS A 31 9.56 -4.66 -2.20
CA CYS A 31 8.43 -4.10 -2.90
C CYS A 31 8.79 -3.44 -4.25
N ARG A 32 7.96 -3.70 -5.26
CA ARG A 32 8.08 -3.16 -6.62
C ARG A 32 6.73 -2.70 -7.13
N ILE A 33 6.66 -1.50 -7.69
CA ILE A 33 5.44 -1.01 -8.34
C ILE A 33 5.19 -1.85 -9.61
N ILE A 34 4.00 -2.44 -9.70
CA ILE A 34 3.55 -3.19 -10.89
C ILE A 34 2.70 -2.28 -11.78
N GLN A 35 1.79 -1.53 -11.17
CA GLN A 35 0.80 -0.75 -11.90
C GLN A 35 0.45 0.51 -11.12
N THR A 36 0.19 1.60 -11.83
CA THR A 36 -0.27 2.84 -11.21
C THR A 36 -1.25 3.57 -12.12
N SER A 37 -2.23 4.21 -11.52
CA SER A 37 -3.19 5.10 -12.18
C SER A 37 -3.50 6.29 -11.27
N ARG A 38 -4.36 7.20 -11.75
CA ARG A 38 -4.82 8.35 -10.96
C ARG A 38 -5.52 7.97 -9.66
N LYS A 39 -6.14 6.78 -9.59
CA LYS A 39 -6.97 6.34 -8.45
C LYS A 39 -6.40 5.14 -7.69
N PHE A 40 -5.48 4.38 -8.30
CA PHE A 40 -4.94 3.17 -7.69
C PHE A 40 -3.44 2.97 -7.94
N MET A 41 -2.80 2.18 -7.09
CA MET A 41 -1.41 1.75 -7.22
C MET A 41 -1.28 0.30 -6.73
N HIS A 42 -0.65 -0.56 -7.52
CA HIS A 42 -0.35 -1.94 -7.18
C HIS A 42 1.14 -2.12 -6.94
N ILE A 43 1.48 -2.69 -5.79
CA ILE A 43 2.85 -2.95 -5.36
C ILE A 43 2.98 -4.46 -5.14
N CYS A 44 3.89 -5.11 -5.86
CA CYS A 44 4.28 -6.48 -5.59
C CYS A 44 5.24 -6.52 -4.42
N CYS A 45 5.11 -7.48 -3.53
CA CYS A 45 6.11 -7.75 -2.50
C CYS A 45 6.33 -9.28 -2.41
N LYS A 46 7.55 -9.76 -2.13
CA LYS A 46 7.84 -11.21 -2.01
C LYS A 46 7.07 -11.81 -0.84
N GLU A 47 7.03 -11.07 0.26
CA GLU A 47 6.29 -11.37 1.49
C GLU A 47 5.44 -10.16 1.83
N LEU A 48 4.19 -10.42 2.26
CA LEU A 48 3.30 -9.35 2.69
C LEU A 48 3.76 -8.83 4.06
N PRO A 49 3.83 -7.50 4.26
CA PRO A 49 4.09 -6.96 5.58
C PRO A 49 2.91 -7.23 6.50
N ASP A 50 3.19 -7.19 7.80
CA ASP A 50 2.15 -7.18 8.84
C ASP A 50 1.16 -6.02 8.61
N ILE A 51 -0.13 -6.32 8.72
CA ILE A 51 -1.23 -5.40 8.41
C ILE A 51 -1.22 -4.21 9.38
N GLU A 52 -1.00 -4.46 10.67
CA GLU A 52 -1.01 -3.41 11.69
C GLU A 52 0.16 -2.45 11.51
N THR A 53 1.35 -3.02 11.28
CA THR A 53 2.58 -2.27 11.01
C THR A 53 2.43 -1.43 9.74
N LEU A 54 1.90 -2.00 8.65
CA LEU A 54 1.65 -1.26 7.42
C LEU A 54 0.63 -0.12 7.65
N LYS A 55 -0.48 -0.40 8.32
CA LYS A 55 -1.53 0.58 8.62
C LYS A 55 -0.97 1.74 9.44
N LYS A 56 -0.23 1.44 10.52
CA LYS A 56 0.37 2.45 11.40
C LYS A 56 1.35 3.35 10.63
N ASN A 57 2.27 2.77 9.88
CA ASN A 57 3.24 3.54 9.10
C ASN A 57 2.55 4.42 8.05
N LEU A 58 1.55 3.89 7.34
CA LEU A 58 0.80 4.68 6.37
C LEU A 58 0.05 5.84 7.04
N GLN A 59 -0.63 5.61 8.17
CA GLN A 59 -1.32 6.69 8.89
C GLN A 59 -0.35 7.78 9.39
N THR A 60 0.81 7.39 9.93
CA THR A 60 1.83 8.34 10.42
C THR A 60 2.41 9.20 9.29
N HIS A 61 2.73 8.61 8.14
CA HIS A 61 3.42 9.33 7.07
C HIS A 61 2.49 10.04 6.09
N VAL A 62 1.28 9.53 5.91
CA VAL A 62 0.33 10.02 4.91
C VAL A 62 -0.65 11.03 5.52
N LYS A 63 -0.73 11.13 6.86
CA LYS A 63 -1.63 12.02 7.63
C LYS A 63 -3.10 11.91 7.21
N LEU A 64 -3.50 10.75 6.72
CA LEU A 64 -4.86 10.45 6.25
C LEU A 64 -5.35 9.15 6.88
N THR A 65 -6.67 9.01 6.95
CA THR A 65 -7.28 7.79 7.47
C THR A 65 -7.07 6.67 6.46
N VAL A 66 -6.53 5.55 6.94
CA VAL A 66 -6.23 4.38 6.12
C VAL A 66 -7.04 3.18 6.60
N SER A 67 -7.77 2.56 5.68
CA SER A 67 -8.41 1.26 5.87
C SER A 67 -7.56 0.19 5.21
N VAL A 68 -7.24 -0.89 5.94
CA VAL A 68 -6.43 -2.01 5.44
C VAL A 68 -7.19 -3.32 5.64
N LYS A 69 -7.32 -4.11 4.58
CA LYS A 69 -8.02 -5.41 4.60
C LYS A 69 -7.29 -6.42 3.73
N THR A 70 -7.37 -7.70 4.10
CA THR A 70 -6.85 -8.82 3.29
C THR A 70 -7.95 -9.70 2.71
N GLU A 71 -9.20 -9.54 3.12
CA GLU A 71 -10.30 -10.32 2.57
C GLU A 71 -10.73 -9.79 1.18
N PRO A 72 -11.08 -10.66 0.22
CA PRO A 72 -11.18 -12.14 0.32
C PRO A 72 -9.88 -12.89 -0.03
N PHE A 73 -8.75 -12.20 -0.24
CA PHE A 73 -7.52 -12.81 -0.76
C PHE A 73 -6.36 -12.71 0.22
N ALA A 74 -5.96 -13.82 0.83
CA ALA A 74 -4.85 -13.87 1.80
C ALA A 74 -3.51 -13.29 1.28
N ASN A 75 -3.30 -13.28 -0.04
CA ASN A 75 -2.09 -12.75 -0.68
C ASN A 75 -2.24 -11.30 -1.18
N VAL A 76 -3.33 -10.61 -0.85
CA VAL A 76 -3.57 -9.22 -1.27
C VAL A 76 -3.92 -8.36 -0.06
N ILE A 77 -3.21 -7.25 0.12
CA ILE A 77 -3.57 -6.20 1.07
C ILE A 77 -4.23 -5.05 0.30
N PHE A 78 -5.49 -4.80 0.59
CA PHE A 78 -6.22 -3.62 0.12
C PHE A 78 -6.01 -2.47 1.10
N VAL A 79 -5.43 -1.38 0.61
CA VAL A 79 -5.25 -0.12 1.33
C VAL A 79 -6.17 0.92 0.68
N GLN A 80 -7.09 1.48 1.46
CA GLN A 80 -7.93 2.59 1.03
C GLN A 80 -7.57 3.84 1.83
N ILE A 81 -7.13 4.88 1.12
CA ILE A 81 -6.89 6.22 1.66
C ILE A 81 -8.21 7.00 1.57
N LEU A 82 -8.74 7.38 2.73
CA LEU A 82 -10.01 8.12 2.88
C LEU A 82 -9.77 9.64 2.92
#